data_AF-A0A353NGG0-F1
#
_entry.id   AF-A0A353NGG0-F1
#
_cell.length_a   1.000
_cell.length_b   1.000
_cell.length_c   1.000
_cell.angle_alpha   90.00
_cell.angle_beta   90.00
_cell.angle_gamma   90.00
#
_symmetry.space_group_name_H-M   'P 1'
#
loop_
_entity.id
_entity.type
_entity.pdbx_description
1 polymer ?
#
loop_
_entity_poly.entity_id
_entity_poly.type
_entity_poly.pdbx_seq_one_letter_code
_entity_poly.pdbx_strand_id
1 'polypeptide(L)'
;RCQDRCPAYTTDKPLSPMQVVARIGEVATGNPEASLIDAVGRDAIWSCTTCRACQDICPAGIEHVGKIVEMRRNLVLMEGEFPGDEVMTAMEQLEVNGNPLGLGYASRGDWAEGLGLSSPEESDILYFPGCYGSFDKRNIAVAKSFVSLCQAAGVRVAILGKEEKCCGEPARKMGNEYLYQTLAAENIATIQGYGIKKIVTTCPHCFNTLNKDYRDLGLDCEVQPHPDFLAELIAQGKLLVDGDPFACTYHDSCYLGRHNNIYDTPRELIELAGGEIAEMEKNREQSFCCSAGGGRILAEEKLGTRINIKRVKMAAATGAGLLLANCPFCLTMFEDGVKGANIEESLKPKDIAEVLAERLQV
;
A
#
# COMPACT_ATOMS: atom_id res chain seq x y z
N ARG A 1 -22.95 -4.52 9.95
CA ARG A 1 -21.66 -3.86 10.29
C ARG A 1 -20.53 -4.26 9.34
N CYS A 2 -20.06 -5.51 9.34
CA CYS A 2 -18.94 -5.93 8.47
C CYS A 2 -19.25 -5.79 6.96
N GLN A 3 -20.49 -6.13 6.56
CA GLN A 3 -20.99 -5.99 5.20
C GLN A 3 -21.08 -4.52 4.77
N ASP A 4 -21.66 -3.65 5.60
CA ASP A 4 -21.83 -2.21 5.32
C ASP A 4 -20.50 -1.45 5.24
N ARG A 5 -19.44 -1.99 5.85
CA ARG A 5 -18.07 -1.45 5.80
C ARG A 5 -17.23 -2.06 4.68
N CYS A 6 -17.69 -3.13 4.03
CA CYS A 6 -16.94 -3.76 2.96
C CYS A 6 -16.99 -2.90 1.69
N PRO A 7 -15.85 -2.42 1.18
CA PRO A 7 -15.84 -1.60 -0.04
C PRO A 7 -16.34 -2.39 -1.25
N ALA A 8 -16.05 -3.70 -1.32
CA ALA A 8 -16.54 -4.56 -2.38
C ALA A 8 -18.08 -4.69 -2.32
N TYR A 9 -18.64 -5.05 -1.16
CA TYR A 9 -20.09 -5.18 -1.02
C TYR A 9 -20.84 -3.88 -1.37
N THR A 10 -20.37 -2.76 -0.81
CA THR A 10 -21.02 -1.45 -1.01
C THR A 10 -20.81 -0.87 -2.42
N THR A 11 -20.09 -1.58 -3.28
CA THR A 11 -19.93 -1.26 -4.70
C THR A 11 -20.43 -2.40 -5.58
N ASP A 12 -21.44 -3.12 -5.09
CA ASP A 12 -22.22 -4.12 -5.83
C ASP A 12 -21.42 -5.34 -6.31
N LYS A 13 -20.31 -5.66 -5.62
CA LYS A 13 -19.56 -6.90 -5.83
C LYS A 13 -20.11 -8.03 -4.97
N PRO A 14 -19.94 -9.30 -5.39
CA PRO A 14 -20.54 -10.45 -4.70
C PRO A 14 -19.88 -10.81 -3.35
N LEU A 15 -18.96 -9.98 -2.84
CA LEU A 15 -18.33 -10.21 -1.54
C LEU A 15 -19.16 -9.60 -0.40
N SER A 16 -19.94 -10.43 0.29
CA SER A 16 -20.44 -10.12 1.64
C SER A 16 -19.58 -10.84 2.70
N PRO A 17 -18.82 -10.12 3.54
CA PRO A 17 -18.08 -10.70 4.66
C PRO A 17 -18.94 -11.55 5.60
N MET A 18 -20.19 -11.15 5.83
CA MET A 18 -21.13 -11.90 6.67
C MET A 18 -21.46 -13.25 6.05
N GLN A 19 -21.75 -13.27 4.74
CA GLN A 19 -22.04 -14.52 4.03
C GLN A 19 -20.81 -15.42 3.92
N VAL A 20 -19.61 -14.86 3.73
CA VAL A 20 -18.35 -15.62 3.77
C VAL A 20 -18.23 -16.39 5.08
N VAL A 21 -18.41 -15.70 6.22
CA VAL A 21 -18.33 -16.33 7.54
C VAL A 21 -19.41 -17.39 7.74
N ALA A 22 -20.66 -17.08 7.36
CA ALA A 22 -21.77 -18.03 7.49
C ALA A 22 -21.52 -19.32 6.69
N ARG A 23 -21.14 -19.18 5.41
CA ARG A 23 -20.87 -20.32 4.51
C ARG A 23 -19.69 -21.17 4.97
N ILE A 24 -18.62 -20.54 5.46
CA ILE A 24 -17.50 -21.27 6.06
C ILE A 24 -17.98 -22.08 7.28
N GLY A 25 -18.83 -21.50 8.13
CA GLY A 25 -19.40 -22.19 9.29
C GLY A 25 -20.34 -23.34 8.90
N GLU A 26 -21.19 -23.16 7.89
CA GLU A 26 -22.09 -24.18 7.35
C GLU A 26 -21.30 -25.38 6.79
N VAL A 27 -20.26 -25.12 5.98
CA VAL A 27 -19.38 -26.18 5.47
C VAL A 27 -18.69 -26.90 6.63
N ALA A 28 -18.10 -26.16 7.57
CA ALA A 28 -17.37 -26.75 8.69
C ALA A 28 -18.25 -27.61 9.62
N THR A 29 -19.56 -27.37 9.69
CA THR A 29 -20.48 -28.09 10.59
C THR A 29 -21.31 -29.16 9.88
N GLY A 30 -21.69 -28.93 8.63
CA GLY A 30 -22.61 -29.79 7.88
C GLY A 30 -21.93 -30.72 6.87
N ASN A 31 -20.85 -30.27 6.23
CA ASN A 31 -20.11 -31.08 5.25
C ASN A 31 -18.63 -30.65 5.16
N PRO A 32 -17.78 -31.05 6.13
CA PRO A 32 -16.39 -30.57 6.21
C PRO A 32 -15.52 -30.90 5.00
N GLU A 33 -15.91 -31.88 4.19
CA GLU A 33 -15.21 -32.29 2.96
C GLU A 33 -15.57 -31.43 1.75
N ALA A 34 -16.55 -30.53 1.86
CA ALA A 34 -16.94 -29.66 0.76
C ALA A 34 -15.89 -28.56 0.50
N SER A 35 -15.77 -28.17 -0.77
CA SER A 35 -14.92 -27.06 -1.19
C SER A 35 -15.39 -25.73 -0.60
N LEU A 36 -14.55 -25.10 0.23
CA LEU A 36 -14.78 -23.74 0.72
C LEU A 36 -14.79 -22.72 -0.42
N ILE A 37 -14.01 -22.95 -1.47
CA ILE A 37 -13.94 -22.08 -2.65
C ILE A 37 -15.30 -22.05 -3.35
N ASP A 38 -15.93 -23.22 -3.55
CA ASP A 38 -17.22 -23.29 -4.22
C ASP A 38 -18.35 -22.74 -3.34
N ALA A 39 -18.28 -22.98 -2.02
CA ALA A 39 -19.23 -22.42 -1.08
C ALA A 39 -19.18 -20.88 -1.05
N VAL A 40 -17.97 -20.29 -0.99
CA VAL A 40 -17.80 -18.84 -0.93
C VAL A 40 -17.98 -18.17 -2.29
N GLY A 41 -17.50 -18.81 -3.36
CA GLY A 41 -17.53 -18.32 -4.74
C GLY A 41 -16.27 -17.53 -5.11
N ARG A 42 -15.70 -17.85 -6.28
CA ARG A 42 -14.46 -17.23 -6.82
C ARG A 42 -14.55 -15.71 -6.92
N ASP A 43 -15.64 -15.16 -7.45
CA ASP A 43 -15.80 -13.71 -7.56
C ASP A 43 -15.80 -13.00 -6.20
N ALA A 44 -16.38 -13.61 -5.17
CA ALA A 44 -16.36 -13.06 -3.81
C ALA A 44 -14.94 -13.09 -3.23
N ILE A 45 -14.22 -14.20 -3.41
CA ILE A 45 -12.82 -14.36 -3.00
C ILE A 45 -11.94 -13.29 -3.66
N TRP A 46 -12.06 -13.12 -4.98
CA TRP A 46 -11.24 -12.19 -5.74
C TRP A 46 -11.65 -10.73 -5.57
N SER A 47 -12.87 -10.44 -5.12
CA SER A 47 -13.32 -9.07 -4.82
C SER A 47 -12.72 -8.47 -3.52
N CYS A 48 -12.08 -9.29 -2.67
CA CYS A 48 -11.49 -8.80 -1.42
C CYS A 48 -10.23 -7.96 -1.68
N THR A 49 -10.15 -6.76 -1.09
CA THR A 49 -8.96 -5.89 -1.19
C THR A 49 -8.02 -6.01 0.00
N THR A 50 -8.23 -7.03 0.87
CA THR A 50 -7.51 -7.25 2.14
C THR A 50 -7.41 -6.04 3.07
N CYS A 51 -8.29 -5.04 2.89
CA CYS A 51 -8.21 -3.76 3.61
C CYS A 51 -8.62 -3.84 5.09
N ARG A 52 -9.11 -4.98 5.57
CA ARG A 52 -9.56 -5.26 6.95
C ARG A 52 -10.72 -4.44 7.52
N ALA A 53 -11.39 -3.58 6.74
CA ALA A 53 -12.52 -2.77 7.24
C ALA A 53 -13.64 -3.61 7.89
N CYS A 54 -13.87 -4.83 7.40
CA CYS A 54 -14.85 -5.77 7.93
C CYS A 54 -14.41 -6.51 9.20
N GLN A 55 -13.10 -6.70 9.40
CA GLN A 55 -12.53 -7.34 10.60
C GLN A 55 -12.43 -6.36 11.75
N ASP A 56 -11.94 -5.16 11.45
CA ASP A 56 -11.67 -4.11 12.42
C ASP A 56 -12.96 -3.65 13.14
N ILE A 57 -14.08 -3.58 12.40
CA ILE A 57 -15.40 -3.26 12.97
C ILE A 57 -16.09 -4.45 13.66
N CYS A 58 -15.50 -5.65 13.64
CA CYS A 58 -16.15 -6.87 14.11
C CYS A 58 -16.07 -6.98 15.64
N PRO A 59 -17.21 -6.92 16.37
CA PRO A 59 -17.18 -7.05 17.83
C PRO A 59 -16.74 -8.44 18.31
N ALA A 60 -16.82 -9.45 17.45
CA ALA A 60 -16.42 -10.81 17.74
C ALA A 60 -14.98 -11.14 17.29
N GLY A 61 -14.26 -10.19 16.69
CA GLY A 61 -12.87 -10.40 16.24
C GLY A 61 -12.71 -11.51 15.21
N ILE A 62 -13.65 -11.65 14.26
CA ILE A 62 -13.64 -12.76 13.30
C ILE A 62 -12.58 -12.56 12.22
N GLU A 63 -11.56 -13.42 12.23
CA GLU A 63 -10.43 -13.41 11.31
C GLU A 63 -10.72 -14.14 9.97
N HIS A 64 -11.53 -13.53 9.10
CA HIS A 64 -11.97 -14.13 7.82
C HIS A 64 -11.18 -13.66 6.59
N VAL A 65 -10.50 -12.50 6.62
CA VAL A 65 -9.65 -12.07 5.49
C VAL A 65 -8.48 -13.04 5.28
N GLY A 66 -7.89 -13.55 6.37
CA GLY A 66 -6.85 -14.58 6.29
C GLY A 66 -7.36 -15.84 5.57
N LYS A 67 -8.59 -16.28 5.87
CA LYS A 67 -9.22 -17.44 5.19
C LYS A 67 -9.46 -17.18 3.70
N ILE A 68 -9.80 -15.94 3.32
CA ILE A 68 -9.86 -15.56 1.90
C ILE A 68 -8.50 -15.68 1.23
N VAL A 69 -7.42 -15.24 1.89
CA VAL A 69 -6.05 -15.38 1.35
C VAL A 69 -5.65 -16.85 1.23
N GLU A 70 -6.04 -17.72 2.17
CA GLU A 70 -5.81 -19.18 2.06
C GLU A 70 -6.57 -19.80 0.88
N MET A 71 -7.81 -19.39 0.64
CA MET A 71 -8.57 -19.84 -0.54
C MET A 71 -7.89 -19.38 -1.84
N ARG A 72 -7.39 -18.13 -1.89
CA ARG A 72 -6.59 -17.65 -3.03
C ARG A 72 -5.31 -18.44 -3.22
N ARG A 73 -4.63 -18.79 -2.12
CA ARG A 73 -3.42 -19.62 -2.15
C ARG A 73 -3.70 -20.98 -2.76
N ASN A 74 -4.83 -21.60 -2.42
CA ASN A 74 -5.23 -22.86 -3.03
C ASN A 74 -5.52 -22.67 -4.54
N LEU A 75 -6.32 -21.67 -4.93
CA LEU A 75 -6.60 -21.34 -6.33
C LEU A 75 -5.32 -21.15 -7.14
N VAL A 76 -4.35 -20.40 -6.62
CA VAL A 76 -3.10 -20.11 -7.33
C VAL A 76 -2.17 -21.32 -7.38
N LEU A 77 -1.86 -21.93 -6.23
CA LEU A 77 -0.83 -22.96 -6.16
C LEU A 77 -1.30 -24.33 -6.64
N MET A 78 -2.59 -24.63 -6.53
CA MET A 78 -3.15 -25.93 -6.90
C MET A 78 -3.89 -25.89 -8.25
N GLU A 79 -4.61 -24.82 -8.54
CA GLU A 79 -5.41 -24.69 -9.76
C GLU A 79 -4.75 -23.80 -10.83
N GLY A 80 -3.71 -23.03 -10.49
CA GLY A 80 -3.09 -22.06 -11.40
C GLY A 80 -3.99 -20.88 -11.75
N GLU A 81 -5.04 -20.62 -10.96
CA GLU A 81 -6.07 -19.63 -11.25
C GLU A 81 -5.73 -18.24 -10.67
N PHE A 82 -5.79 -17.20 -11.50
CA PHE A 82 -5.67 -15.80 -11.13
C PHE A 82 -6.91 -14.99 -11.56
N PRO A 83 -7.20 -13.84 -10.92
CA PRO A 83 -8.33 -13.00 -11.31
C PRO A 83 -7.99 -12.13 -12.54
N GLY A 84 -7.95 -12.76 -13.71
CA GLY A 84 -7.66 -12.12 -15.00
C GLY A 84 -6.24 -12.39 -15.50
N ASP A 85 -6.09 -12.39 -16.83
CA ASP A 85 -4.81 -12.64 -17.51
C ASP A 85 -3.77 -11.57 -17.16
N GLU A 86 -4.22 -10.33 -16.91
CA GLU A 86 -3.35 -9.23 -16.50
C GLU A 86 -2.60 -9.52 -15.18
N VAL A 87 -3.25 -10.24 -14.26
CA VAL A 87 -2.63 -10.64 -12.98
C VAL A 87 -1.65 -11.77 -13.19
N MET A 88 -1.99 -12.75 -14.04
CA MET A 88 -1.09 -13.85 -14.39
C MET A 88 0.19 -13.29 -15.02
N THR A 89 0.07 -12.42 -16.01
CA THR A 89 1.21 -11.71 -16.62
C THR A 89 2.01 -10.96 -15.56
N ALA A 90 1.36 -10.24 -14.64
CA ALA A 90 2.08 -9.53 -13.58
C ALA A 90 2.87 -10.46 -12.63
N MET A 91 2.38 -11.69 -12.37
CA MET A 91 3.13 -12.69 -11.60
C MET A 91 4.34 -13.23 -12.35
N GLU A 92 4.21 -13.48 -13.66
CA GLU A 92 5.34 -13.86 -14.51
C GLU A 92 6.40 -12.75 -14.55
N GLN A 93 5.97 -11.48 -14.66
CA GLN A 93 6.89 -10.33 -14.62
C GLN A 93 7.55 -10.17 -13.25
N LEU A 94 6.85 -10.48 -12.15
CA LEU A 94 7.46 -10.52 -10.83
C LEU A 94 8.57 -11.56 -10.73
N GLU A 95 8.38 -12.73 -11.33
CA GLU A 95 9.37 -13.80 -11.34
C GLU A 95 10.59 -13.44 -12.20
N VAL A 96 10.37 -12.90 -13.41
CA VAL A 96 11.45 -12.61 -14.37
C VAL A 96 12.17 -11.30 -14.06
N ASN A 97 11.42 -10.24 -13.79
CA ASN A 97 11.94 -8.87 -13.67
C ASN A 97 11.92 -8.33 -12.24
N GLY A 98 11.46 -9.12 -11.26
CA GLY A 98 11.36 -8.68 -9.88
C GLY A 98 10.35 -7.55 -9.66
N ASN A 99 9.46 -7.25 -10.62
CA ASN A 99 8.41 -6.24 -10.49
C ASN A 99 7.18 -6.60 -11.33
N PRO A 100 5.97 -6.20 -10.91
CA PRO A 100 4.75 -6.59 -11.61
C PRO A 100 4.46 -5.75 -12.88
N LEU A 101 5.31 -4.76 -13.19
CA LEU A 101 5.10 -3.82 -14.29
C LEU A 101 5.82 -4.25 -15.58
N GLY A 102 6.62 -5.32 -15.53
CA GLY A 102 7.34 -5.87 -16.68
C GLY A 102 8.52 -5.02 -17.16
N LEU A 103 8.99 -4.08 -16.35
CA LEU A 103 10.15 -3.25 -16.67
C LEU A 103 11.44 -3.97 -16.28
N GLY A 104 12.52 -3.79 -17.04
CA GLY A 104 13.77 -4.50 -16.79
C GLY A 104 14.35 -4.21 -15.39
N TYR A 105 14.75 -5.25 -14.66
CA TYR A 105 15.29 -5.09 -13.29
C TYR A 105 16.50 -4.14 -13.22
N ALA A 106 17.29 -4.06 -14.30
CA ALA A 106 18.46 -3.20 -14.38
C ALA A 106 18.13 -1.71 -14.28
N SER A 107 16.94 -1.28 -14.72
CA SER A 107 16.52 0.13 -14.71
C SER A 107 15.85 0.57 -13.40
N ARG A 108 15.73 -0.31 -12.40
CA ARG A 108 15.05 -0.01 -11.12
C ARG A 108 15.62 1.21 -10.39
N GLY A 109 16.90 1.49 -10.56
CA GLY A 109 17.61 2.61 -9.94
C GLY A 109 17.65 3.90 -10.77
N ASP A 110 17.21 3.89 -12.02
CA ASP A 110 17.41 5.00 -12.97
C ASP A 110 16.76 6.30 -12.49
N TRP A 111 15.64 6.21 -11.77
CA TRP A 111 14.94 7.37 -11.23
C TRP A 111 15.80 8.19 -10.25
N ALA A 112 16.80 7.57 -9.61
CA ALA A 112 17.66 8.17 -8.61
C ALA A 112 18.96 8.77 -9.18
N GLU A 113 19.17 8.65 -10.49
CA GLU A 113 20.35 9.24 -11.15
C GLU A 113 20.43 10.75 -10.89
N GLY A 114 21.62 11.23 -10.54
CA GLY A 114 21.88 12.63 -10.24
C GLY A 114 21.37 13.12 -8.88
N LEU A 115 20.72 12.27 -8.07
CA LEU A 115 20.29 12.66 -6.72
C LEU A 115 21.41 12.63 -5.68
N GLY A 116 22.56 12.01 -5.95
CA GLY A 116 23.68 11.97 -4.99
C GLY A 116 23.42 11.04 -3.79
N LEU A 117 22.87 9.85 -4.05
CA LEU A 117 22.70 8.81 -3.04
C LEU A 117 24.05 8.23 -2.58
N SER A 118 24.11 7.80 -1.33
CA SER A 118 25.28 7.12 -0.74
C SER A 118 25.29 5.64 -1.09
N SER A 119 26.46 4.98 -0.95
CA SER A 119 26.50 3.53 -0.98
C SER A 119 25.76 2.94 0.23
N PRO A 120 25.20 1.71 0.12
CA PRO A 120 24.51 1.05 1.22
C PRO A 120 25.32 1.02 2.53
N GLU A 121 26.63 0.78 2.46
CA GLU A 121 27.53 0.65 3.60
C GLU A 121 27.81 1.97 4.33
N GLU A 122 27.67 3.10 3.63
CA GLU A 122 27.91 4.44 4.18
C GLU A 122 26.63 5.19 4.49
N SER A 123 25.46 4.60 4.25
CA SER A 123 24.16 5.23 4.43
C SER A 123 23.69 5.23 5.89
N ASP A 124 22.91 6.24 6.27
CA ASP A 124 22.22 6.27 7.56
C ASP A 124 20.93 5.43 7.50
N ILE A 125 20.30 5.39 6.32
CA ILE A 125 19.12 4.57 6.03
C ILE A 125 19.21 3.93 4.64
N LEU A 126 18.62 2.74 4.52
CA LEU A 126 18.19 2.21 3.23
C LEU A 126 16.78 2.71 2.93
N TYR A 127 16.61 3.45 1.84
CA TYR A 127 15.29 3.73 1.30
C TYR A 127 14.84 2.57 0.40
N PHE A 128 13.70 1.95 0.73
CA PHE A 128 13.06 0.91 -0.06
C PHE A 128 11.89 1.53 -0.87
N PRO A 129 12.11 1.99 -2.12
CA PRO A 129 11.06 2.59 -2.95
C PRO A 129 9.99 1.59 -3.37
N GLY A 130 10.33 0.30 -3.47
CA GLY A 130 9.45 -0.72 -4.01
C GLY A 130 9.14 -0.48 -5.48
N CYS A 131 8.18 -1.23 -6.04
CA CYS A 131 7.96 -1.20 -7.49
C CYS A 131 7.42 0.14 -8.00
N TYR A 132 6.45 0.73 -7.32
CA TYR A 132 5.83 1.97 -7.81
C TYR A 132 6.76 3.17 -7.62
N GLY A 133 7.51 3.26 -6.51
CA GLY A 133 8.52 4.30 -6.32
C GLY A 133 9.66 4.23 -7.33
N SER A 134 9.97 3.02 -7.85
CA SER A 134 11.04 2.83 -8.84
C SER A 134 10.63 3.03 -10.29
N PHE A 135 9.36 2.82 -10.64
CA PHE A 135 8.95 2.63 -12.02
C PHE A 135 7.71 3.42 -12.45
N ASP A 136 6.80 3.71 -11.52
CA ASP A 136 5.59 4.47 -11.84
C ASP A 136 5.92 5.96 -11.81
N LYS A 137 5.68 6.67 -12.93
CA LYS A 137 6.07 8.08 -13.09
C LYS A 137 5.53 8.96 -11.97
N ARG A 138 4.30 8.70 -11.51
CA ARG A 138 3.67 9.49 -10.46
C ARG A 138 4.34 9.27 -9.12
N ASN A 139 4.68 8.03 -8.80
CA ASN A 139 5.31 7.65 -7.53
C ASN A 139 6.83 7.86 -7.51
N ILE A 140 7.49 7.94 -8.67
CA ILE A 140 8.87 8.42 -8.78
C ILE A 140 8.98 9.86 -8.26
N ALA A 141 7.99 10.72 -8.50
CA ALA A 141 7.99 12.08 -7.94
C ALA A 141 8.00 12.06 -6.40
N VAL A 142 7.18 11.19 -5.79
CA VAL A 142 7.15 10.98 -4.33
C VAL A 142 8.49 10.47 -3.81
N ALA A 143 9.09 9.49 -4.50
CA ALA A 143 10.40 8.95 -4.13
C ALA A 143 11.49 10.03 -4.17
N LYS A 144 11.48 10.90 -5.19
CA LYS A 144 12.37 12.06 -5.29
C LYS A 144 12.14 13.07 -4.16
N SER A 145 10.89 13.43 -3.88
CA SER A 145 10.55 14.32 -2.76
C SER A 145 11.04 13.77 -1.42
N PHE A 146 10.87 12.47 -1.16
CA PHE A 146 11.38 11.84 0.04
C PHE A 146 12.92 11.91 0.16
N VAL A 147 13.65 11.64 -0.93
CA VAL A 147 15.11 11.78 -0.96
C VAL A 147 15.52 13.24 -0.70
N SER A 148 14.87 14.22 -1.33
CA SER A 148 15.16 15.64 -1.11
C SER A 148 14.93 16.07 0.34
N LEU A 149 13.86 15.58 0.99
CA LEU A 149 13.61 15.83 2.41
C LEU A 149 14.71 15.23 3.31
N CYS A 150 15.16 14.02 3.00
CA CYS A 150 16.25 13.39 3.74
C CYS A 150 17.55 14.18 3.59
N GLN A 151 17.85 14.66 2.40
CA GLN A 151 19.04 15.47 2.12
C GLN A 151 19.01 16.82 2.83
N ALA A 152 17.86 17.50 2.83
CA ALA A 152 17.66 18.73 3.59
C ALA A 152 17.89 18.50 5.10
N ALA A 153 17.52 17.32 5.61
CA ALA A 153 17.77 16.91 6.98
C ALA A 153 19.19 16.36 7.26
N GLY A 154 20.09 16.36 6.26
CA GLY A 154 21.45 15.85 6.39
C GLY A 154 21.55 14.32 6.52
N VAL A 155 20.52 13.57 6.11
CA VAL A 155 20.47 12.11 6.15
C VAL A 155 21.07 11.52 4.87
N ARG A 156 22.03 10.61 5.01
CA ARG A 156 22.62 9.85 3.90
C ARG A 156 21.72 8.69 3.55
N VAL A 157 21.21 8.69 2.32
CA VAL A 157 20.25 7.70 1.82
C VAL A 157 20.92 6.79 0.80
N ALA A 158 20.73 5.48 0.95
CA ALA A 158 21.03 4.49 -0.09
C ALA A 158 19.74 3.86 -0.64
N ILE A 159 19.84 3.29 -1.84
CA ILE A 159 18.88 2.34 -2.42
C ILE A 159 19.64 1.11 -2.88
N LEU A 160 18.97 -0.06 -3.00
CA LEU A 160 19.61 -1.25 -3.57
C LEU A 160 19.67 -1.21 -5.12
N GLY A 161 18.94 -0.29 -5.75
CA GLY A 161 18.90 -0.15 -7.20
C GLY A 161 18.50 -1.47 -7.88
N LYS A 162 19.31 -1.94 -8.83
CA LYS A 162 19.09 -3.20 -9.58
C LYS A 162 19.05 -4.47 -8.72
N GLU A 163 19.52 -4.41 -7.47
CA GLU A 163 19.55 -5.55 -6.54
C GLU A 163 18.29 -5.65 -5.68
N GLU A 164 17.44 -4.62 -5.68
CA GLU A 164 16.10 -4.70 -5.08
C GLU A 164 15.16 -5.49 -6.00
N LYS A 165 14.36 -6.37 -5.38
CA LYS A 165 13.18 -6.98 -5.99
C LYS A 165 11.93 -6.47 -5.29
N CYS A 166 10.76 -6.70 -5.90
CA CYS A 166 9.48 -6.39 -5.26
C CYS A 166 9.42 -6.99 -3.85
N CYS A 167 8.81 -6.27 -2.90
CA CYS A 167 8.59 -6.78 -1.54
C CYS A 167 7.75 -8.07 -1.48
N GLY A 168 7.16 -8.51 -2.60
CA GLY A 168 6.38 -9.74 -2.71
C GLY A 168 4.94 -9.64 -2.19
N GLU A 169 4.50 -8.48 -1.69
CA GLU A 169 3.14 -8.31 -1.15
C GLU A 169 2.02 -8.69 -2.15
N PRO A 170 2.04 -8.23 -3.43
CA PRO A 170 0.99 -8.60 -4.37
C PRO A 170 0.93 -10.11 -4.62
N ALA A 171 2.09 -10.77 -4.76
CA ALA A 171 2.18 -12.23 -4.92
C ALA A 171 1.57 -12.94 -3.71
N ARG A 172 1.98 -12.55 -2.49
CA ARG A 172 1.46 -13.14 -1.25
C ARG A 172 -0.05 -12.96 -1.09
N LYS A 173 -0.58 -11.77 -1.37
CA LYS A 173 -2.04 -11.51 -1.23
C LYS A 173 -2.88 -12.08 -2.37
N MET A 174 -2.27 -12.36 -3.52
CA MET A 174 -2.89 -13.16 -4.59
C MET A 174 -2.84 -14.65 -4.32
N GLY A 175 -2.02 -15.12 -3.38
CA GLY A 175 -1.92 -16.53 -3.02
C GLY A 175 -0.68 -17.23 -3.60
N ASN A 176 0.18 -16.52 -4.34
CA ASN A 176 1.44 -17.06 -4.82
C ASN A 176 2.51 -17.02 -3.70
N GLU A 177 2.37 -17.90 -2.71
CA GLU A 177 3.24 -17.94 -1.53
C GLU A 177 4.69 -18.31 -1.90
N TYR A 178 4.88 -19.20 -2.88
CA TYR A 178 6.20 -19.61 -3.35
C TYR A 178 6.99 -18.41 -3.91
N LEU A 179 6.38 -17.67 -4.85
CA LEU A 179 7.01 -16.47 -5.42
C LEU A 179 7.28 -15.40 -4.36
N TYR A 180 6.37 -15.21 -3.41
CA TYR A 180 6.60 -14.32 -2.27
C TYR A 180 7.84 -14.73 -1.46
N GLN A 181 7.97 -16.00 -1.09
CA GLN A 181 9.11 -16.47 -0.29
C GLN A 181 10.44 -16.33 -1.03
N THR A 182 10.47 -16.60 -2.33
CA THR A 182 11.68 -16.39 -3.17
C THR A 182 12.10 -14.93 -3.18
N LEU A 183 11.18 -14.02 -3.51
CA LEU A 183 11.45 -12.57 -3.55
C LEU A 183 11.87 -12.02 -2.19
N ALA A 184 11.24 -12.51 -1.11
CA ALA A 184 11.55 -12.11 0.25
C ALA A 184 12.95 -12.58 0.66
N ALA A 185 13.28 -13.86 0.46
CA ALA A 185 14.58 -14.42 0.82
C ALA A 185 15.74 -13.69 0.13
N GLU A 186 15.59 -13.37 -1.16
CA GLU A 186 16.62 -12.64 -1.91
C GLU A 186 16.80 -11.21 -1.42
N ASN A 187 15.70 -10.47 -1.20
CA ASN A 187 15.78 -9.13 -0.64
C ASN A 187 16.40 -9.14 0.77
N ILE A 188 16.02 -10.09 1.63
CA ILE A 188 16.58 -10.24 2.98
C ILE A 188 18.08 -10.50 2.91
N ALA A 189 18.52 -11.42 2.05
CA ALA A 189 19.93 -11.71 1.87
C ALA A 189 20.73 -10.48 1.42
N THR A 190 20.21 -9.70 0.46
CA THR A 190 20.84 -8.46 0.01
C THR A 190 20.91 -7.42 1.14
N ILE A 191 19.80 -7.17 1.83
CA ILE A 191 19.72 -6.19 2.93
C ILE A 191 20.71 -6.56 4.06
N GLN A 192 20.75 -7.84 4.45
CA GLN A 192 21.67 -8.33 5.47
C GLN A 192 23.13 -8.30 5.01
N GLY A 193 23.38 -8.59 3.73
CA GLY A 193 24.73 -8.55 3.13
C GLY A 193 25.38 -7.17 3.23
N TYR A 194 24.60 -6.10 3.10
CA TYR A 194 25.05 -4.72 3.29
C TYR A 194 25.09 -4.26 4.76
N GLY A 195 24.64 -5.10 5.70
CA GLY A 195 24.62 -4.75 7.13
C GLY A 195 23.64 -3.62 7.49
N ILE A 196 22.63 -3.37 6.66
CA ILE A 196 21.63 -2.32 6.85
C ILE A 196 20.91 -2.48 8.19
N LYS A 197 20.80 -1.38 8.95
CA LYS A 197 20.17 -1.36 10.28
C LYS A 197 18.78 -0.72 10.29
N LYS A 198 18.54 0.24 9.40
CA LYS A 198 17.31 0.99 9.31
C LYS A 198 16.84 1.11 7.86
N ILE A 199 15.60 0.70 7.63
CA ILE A 199 14.91 0.80 6.35
C ILE A 199 13.77 1.82 6.50
N VAL A 200 13.67 2.74 5.56
CA VAL A 200 12.51 3.62 5.43
C VAL A 200 11.82 3.36 4.10
N THR A 201 10.50 3.39 4.06
CA THR A 201 9.75 3.23 2.81
C THR A 201 8.57 4.19 2.71
N THR A 202 8.31 4.68 1.50
CA THR A 202 7.14 5.52 1.22
C THR A 202 5.87 4.69 1.00
N CYS A 203 5.98 3.36 0.96
CA CYS A 203 4.85 2.47 0.69
C CYS A 203 4.39 1.71 1.94
N PRO A 204 3.18 1.96 2.47
CA PRO A 204 2.62 1.19 3.60
C PRO A 204 2.51 -0.32 3.36
N HIS A 205 2.35 -0.76 2.11
CA HIS A 205 2.36 -2.20 1.76
C HIS A 205 3.76 -2.80 1.89
N CYS A 206 4.79 -2.09 1.43
CA CYS A 206 6.18 -2.48 1.63
C CYS A 206 6.52 -2.44 3.12
N PHE A 207 6.12 -1.38 3.84
CA PHE A 207 6.32 -1.25 5.28
C PHE A 207 5.75 -2.45 6.02
N ASN A 208 4.48 -2.80 5.80
CA ASN A 208 3.87 -3.95 6.46
C ASN A 208 4.63 -5.26 6.16
N THR A 209 4.99 -5.47 4.90
CA THR A 209 5.65 -6.70 4.46
C THR A 209 7.07 -6.82 5.02
N LEU A 210 7.86 -5.74 4.97
CA LEU A 210 9.21 -5.69 5.54
C LEU A 210 9.18 -5.76 7.08
N ASN A 211 8.25 -5.05 7.72
CA ASN A 211 8.19 -4.92 9.17
C ASN A 211 7.56 -6.12 9.89
N LYS A 212 6.70 -6.90 9.22
CA LYS A 212 6.03 -8.06 9.83
C LYS A 212 6.42 -9.33 9.12
N ASP A 213 6.12 -9.40 7.83
CA ASP A 213 6.21 -10.66 7.09
C ASP A 213 7.67 -11.11 6.88
N TYR A 214 8.59 -10.18 6.62
CA TYR A 214 10.02 -10.49 6.48
C TYR A 214 10.68 -10.82 7.82
N ARG A 215 10.14 -10.34 8.96
CA ARG A 215 10.65 -10.71 10.29
C ARG A 215 10.44 -12.20 10.57
N ASP A 216 9.30 -12.75 10.14
CA ASP A 216 9.04 -14.20 10.20
C ASP A 216 10.04 -15.01 9.36
N LEU A 217 10.68 -14.38 8.37
CA LEU A 217 11.70 -14.95 7.49
C LEU A 217 13.14 -14.59 7.90
N GLY A 218 13.34 -13.98 9.08
CA GLY A 218 14.65 -13.71 9.65
C GLY A 218 15.25 -12.34 9.33
N LEU A 219 14.48 -11.39 8.80
CA LEU A 219 14.92 -9.99 8.71
C LEU A 219 14.96 -9.37 10.11
N ASP A 220 16.15 -8.96 10.54
CA ASP A 220 16.38 -8.24 11.79
C ASP A 220 16.91 -6.83 11.49
N CYS A 221 15.99 -5.92 11.16
CA CYS A 221 16.30 -4.51 10.98
C CYS A 221 15.10 -3.64 11.40
N GLU A 222 15.38 -2.40 11.79
CA GLU A 222 14.34 -1.41 12.01
C GLU A 222 13.71 -1.05 10.65
N VAL A 223 12.38 -1.07 10.57
CA VAL A 223 11.64 -0.64 9.38
C VAL A 223 10.66 0.43 9.80
N GLN A 224 10.66 1.57 9.12
CA GLN A 224 9.76 2.69 9.40
C GLN A 224 9.02 3.15 8.13
N PRO A 225 7.76 3.57 8.25
CA PRO A 225 7.07 4.26 7.17
C PRO A 225 7.53 5.72 7.12
N HIS A 226 7.52 6.32 5.93
CA HIS A 226 7.99 7.69 5.74
C HIS A 226 7.32 8.77 6.63
N PRO A 227 6.03 8.69 7.04
CA PRO A 227 5.44 9.70 7.90
C PRO A 227 6.11 9.72 9.28
N ASP A 228 6.32 8.56 9.90
CA ASP A 228 6.98 8.48 11.22
C ASP A 228 8.42 8.99 11.13
N PHE A 229 9.14 8.57 10.10
CA PHE A 229 10.53 9.01 9.91
C PHE A 229 10.65 10.53 9.70
N LEU A 230 9.78 11.13 8.89
CA LEU A 230 9.80 12.58 8.67
C LEU A 230 9.38 13.36 9.92
N ALA A 231 8.41 12.85 10.69
CA ALA A 231 8.02 13.47 11.95
C ALA A 231 9.17 13.46 12.97
N GLU A 232 9.93 12.35 13.04
CA GLU A 232 11.15 12.28 13.85
C GLU A 232 12.18 13.34 13.44
N LEU A 233 12.41 13.55 12.15
CA LEU A 233 13.36 14.54 11.65
C LEU A 233 12.93 15.99 11.99
N ILE A 234 11.63 16.29 11.91
CA ILE A 234 11.10 17.60 12.31
C ILE A 234 11.22 17.78 13.82
N ALA A 235 10.85 16.78 14.61
CA ALA A 235 10.96 16.83 16.08
C ALA A 235 12.41 17.00 16.56
N GLN A 236 13.38 16.47 15.81
CA GLN A 236 14.82 16.65 16.06
C GLN A 236 15.36 18.02 15.60
N GLY A 237 14.54 18.86 14.95
CA GLY A 237 14.97 20.13 14.37
C GLY A 237 15.90 19.99 13.16
N LYS A 238 15.97 18.80 12.55
CA LYS A 238 16.78 18.56 11.34
C LYS A 238 16.05 18.95 10.07
N LEU A 239 14.72 18.84 10.08
CA LEU A 239 13.87 19.18 8.95
C LEU A 239 12.97 20.35 9.33
N LEU A 240 13.12 21.47 8.62
CA LEU A 240 12.33 22.68 8.84
C LEU A 240 11.34 22.86 7.70
N VAL A 241 10.06 23.01 8.05
CA VAL A 241 8.95 23.14 7.10
C VAL A 241 8.13 24.39 7.37
N ASP A 242 7.67 25.04 6.30
CA ASP A 242 6.80 26.20 6.34
C ASP A 242 5.36 25.81 6.72
N GLY A 243 4.82 26.53 7.69
CA GLY A 243 3.48 26.37 8.24
C GLY A 243 2.40 27.23 7.57
N ASP A 244 2.68 27.85 6.42
CA ASP A 244 1.71 28.68 5.70
C ASP A 244 0.39 27.92 5.44
N PRO A 245 -0.78 28.46 5.83
CA PRO A 245 -2.03 27.71 5.80
C PRO A 245 -2.43 27.19 4.40
N PHE A 246 -2.93 25.95 4.34
CA PHE A 246 -3.59 25.41 3.14
C PHE A 246 -4.70 24.43 3.51
N ALA A 247 -5.79 24.42 2.73
CA ALA A 247 -6.89 23.49 2.93
C ALA A 247 -6.62 22.15 2.22
N CYS A 248 -6.89 21.04 2.90
CA CYS A 248 -6.78 19.70 2.32
C CYS A 248 -7.78 18.72 2.93
N THR A 249 -7.87 17.53 2.37
CA THR A 249 -8.49 16.36 2.98
C THR A 249 -7.50 15.21 2.97
N TYR A 250 -7.61 14.26 3.89
CA TYR A 250 -6.61 13.20 4.07
C TYR A 250 -7.21 11.80 3.97
N HIS A 251 -6.52 10.91 3.27
CA HIS A 251 -6.86 9.50 3.18
C HIS A 251 -6.00 8.63 4.10
N ASP A 252 -6.63 8.03 5.11
CA ASP A 252 -6.02 6.96 5.89
C ASP A 252 -5.87 5.68 5.05
N SER A 253 -4.64 5.38 4.63
CA SER A 253 -4.34 4.15 3.91
C SER A 253 -4.51 2.93 4.83
N CYS A 254 -5.14 1.87 4.31
CA CYS A 254 -5.49 0.73 5.14
C CYS A 254 -4.28 -0.02 5.72
N TYR A 255 -3.15 -0.03 5.02
CA TYR A 255 -1.93 -0.69 5.48
C TYR A 255 -1.18 0.12 6.53
N LEU A 256 -1.28 1.44 6.55
CA LEU A 256 -0.70 2.23 7.64
C LEU A 256 -1.63 2.25 8.86
N GLY A 257 -2.93 2.48 8.63
CA GLY A 257 -3.98 2.47 9.64
C GLY A 257 -4.31 1.06 10.13
N ARG A 258 -5.32 0.39 9.56
CA ARG A 258 -5.87 -0.86 10.12
C ARG A 258 -4.87 -2.02 10.23
N HIS A 259 -3.81 -2.05 9.43
CA HIS A 259 -2.78 -3.08 9.58
C HIS A 259 -1.69 -2.72 10.60
N ASN A 260 -1.39 -1.43 10.84
CA ASN A 260 -0.23 -1.01 11.66
C ASN A 260 -0.56 0.00 12.77
N ASN A 261 -1.82 0.37 12.93
CA ASN A 261 -2.36 1.28 13.93
C ASN A 261 -1.71 2.68 13.95
N ILE A 262 -1.30 3.18 12.79
CA ILE A 262 -0.70 4.51 12.63
C ILE A 262 -1.71 5.43 11.93
N TYR A 263 -2.25 6.40 12.68
CA TYR A 263 -3.28 7.34 12.22
C TYR A 263 -2.92 8.80 12.52
N ASP A 264 -2.24 9.07 13.62
CA ASP A 264 -2.00 10.43 14.09
C ASP A 264 -0.78 11.07 13.44
N THR A 265 0.35 10.35 13.32
CA THR A 265 1.58 10.89 12.70
C THR A 265 1.35 11.55 11.34
N PRO A 266 0.59 10.97 10.39
CA PRO A 266 0.33 11.63 9.11
C PRO A 266 -0.42 12.96 9.26
N ARG A 267 -1.35 13.07 10.21
CA ARG A 267 -2.11 14.30 10.47
C ARG A 267 -1.22 15.36 11.10
N GLU A 268 -0.44 14.98 12.10
CA GLU A 268 0.53 15.87 12.75
C GLU A 268 1.50 16.46 11.72
N LEU A 269 2.01 15.66 10.79
CA LEU A 269 2.85 16.15 9.69
C LEU A 269 2.13 17.15 8.78
N ILE A 270 0.88 16.86 8.42
CA ILE A 270 0.08 17.75 7.58
C ILE A 270 -0.16 19.08 8.29
N GLU A 271 -0.50 19.06 9.58
CA GLU A 271 -0.73 20.25 10.40
C GLU A 271 0.55 21.06 10.60
N LEU A 272 1.70 20.42 10.84
CA LEU A 272 3.01 21.08 10.92
C LEU A 272 3.39 21.80 9.62
N ALA A 273 2.92 21.27 8.49
CA ALA A 273 3.07 21.89 7.19
C ALA A 273 2.02 22.98 6.92
N GLY A 274 1.18 23.37 7.88
CA GLY A 274 0.12 24.37 7.71
C GLY A 274 -1.20 23.82 7.16
N GLY A 275 -1.38 22.50 7.14
CA GLY A 275 -2.56 21.86 6.57
C GLY A 275 -3.78 21.91 7.48
N GLU A 276 -4.87 22.47 6.99
CA GLU A 276 -6.18 22.41 7.60
C GLU A 276 -6.96 21.22 6.99
N ILE A 277 -7.13 20.14 7.77
CA ILE A 277 -7.72 18.89 7.29
C ILE A 277 -9.25 18.93 7.41
N ALA A 278 -9.93 19.00 6.27
CA ALA A 278 -11.34 18.69 6.15
C ALA A 278 -11.53 17.16 6.10
N GLU A 279 -11.84 16.55 7.24
CA GLU A 279 -11.97 15.09 7.36
C GLU A 279 -13.14 14.53 6.52
N MET A 280 -12.87 13.43 5.81
CA MET A 280 -13.94 12.65 5.17
C MET A 280 -14.79 11.95 6.24
N GLU A 281 -16.10 11.75 5.99
CA GLU A 281 -17.01 11.02 6.90
C GLU A 281 -16.46 9.62 7.28
N LYS A 282 -15.79 8.97 6.34
CA LYS A 282 -15.09 7.70 6.55
C LYS A 282 -13.58 7.96 6.61
N ASN A 283 -13.09 8.26 7.81
CA ASN A 283 -11.67 8.48 8.14
C ASN A 283 -11.18 7.47 9.19
N ARG A 284 -9.89 7.54 9.53
CA ARG A 284 -9.20 6.70 10.53
C ARG A 284 -9.52 5.22 10.36
N GLU A 285 -9.89 4.51 11.43
CA GLU A 285 -10.26 3.10 11.42
C GLU A 285 -11.46 2.82 10.49
N GLN A 286 -12.35 3.80 10.33
CA GLN A 286 -13.51 3.74 9.45
C GLN A 286 -13.21 4.05 7.97
N SER A 287 -11.95 4.33 7.61
CA SER A 287 -11.55 4.76 6.27
C SER A 287 -11.97 3.79 5.17
N PHE A 288 -12.58 4.32 4.11
CA PHE A 288 -13.01 3.54 2.96
C PHE A 288 -11.83 3.24 2.02
N CYS A 289 -11.73 2.00 1.53
CA CYS A 289 -10.59 1.51 0.76
C CYS A 289 -10.40 2.26 -0.58
N CYS A 290 -9.15 2.41 -1.01
CA CYS A 290 -8.77 2.96 -2.32
C CYS A 290 -8.90 1.96 -3.49
N SER A 291 -9.21 0.68 -3.22
CA SER A 291 -9.33 -0.47 -4.14
C SER A 291 -8.07 -1.29 -4.43
N ALA A 292 -6.87 -0.74 -4.27
CA ALA A 292 -5.63 -1.39 -4.74
C ALA A 292 -5.15 -2.59 -3.91
N GLY A 293 -5.52 -2.67 -2.64
CA GLY A 293 -4.97 -3.67 -1.73
C GLY A 293 -5.31 -5.11 -2.13
N GLY A 294 -4.56 -6.06 -1.57
CA GLY A 294 -4.82 -7.47 -1.77
C GLY A 294 -4.58 -7.92 -3.20
N GLY A 295 -3.55 -7.38 -3.86
CA GLY A 295 -3.18 -7.65 -5.26
C GLY A 295 -4.06 -6.98 -6.31
N ARG A 296 -5.14 -6.28 -5.91
CA ARG A 296 -6.16 -5.75 -6.82
C ARG A 296 -5.69 -4.59 -7.68
N ILE A 297 -4.59 -3.93 -7.33
CA ILE A 297 -3.96 -2.91 -8.19
C ILE A 297 -3.51 -3.49 -9.55
N LEU A 298 -3.28 -4.80 -9.63
CA LEU A 298 -2.86 -5.50 -10.84
C LEU A 298 -4.04 -6.03 -11.67
N ALA A 299 -5.26 -5.95 -11.13
CA ALA A 299 -6.43 -6.62 -11.69
C ALA A 299 -7.46 -5.59 -12.17
N GLU A 300 -8.08 -5.85 -13.31
CA GLU A 300 -9.19 -5.02 -13.76
C GLU A 300 -10.41 -5.20 -12.87
N GLU A 301 -11.10 -4.09 -12.58
CA GLU A 301 -12.32 -4.07 -11.78
C GLU A 301 -13.55 -4.20 -12.69
N LYS A 302 -13.94 -5.44 -12.98
CA LYS A 302 -15.04 -5.78 -13.91
C LYS A 302 -16.42 -5.91 -13.26
N LEU A 303 -16.47 -6.01 -11.92
CA LEU A 303 -17.69 -6.29 -11.17
C LEU A 303 -18.17 -5.05 -10.40
N GLY A 304 -19.47 -4.76 -10.52
CA GLY A 304 -20.13 -3.67 -9.81
C GLY A 304 -19.58 -2.29 -10.20
N THR A 305 -19.55 -1.35 -9.24
CA THR A 305 -19.01 0.00 -9.44
C THR A 305 -17.58 0.11 -8.92
N ARG A 306 -16.78 1.06 -9.44
CA ARG A 306 -15.37 1.19 -9.06
C ARG A 306 -15.22 1.76 -7.65
N ILE A 307 -14.48 1.05 -6.79
CA ILE A 307 -14.25 1.42 -5.38
C ILE A 307 -13.52 2.76 -5.28
N ASN A 308 -12.51 2.99 -6.11
CA ASN A 308 -11.71 4.22 -6.08
C ASN A 308 -12.53 5.45 -6.48
N ILE A 309 -13.41 5.35 -7.50
CA ILE A 309 -14.34 6.42 -7.90
C ILE A 309 -15.24 6.79 -6.72
N LYS A 310 -15.78 5.81 -6.00
CA LYS A 310 -16.60 6.06 -4.80
C LYS A 310 -15.79 6.77 -3.71
N ARG A 311 -14.52 6.39 -3.51
CA ARG A 311 -13.64 7.02 -2.52
C ARG A 311 -13.31 8.48 -2.87
N VAL A 312 -12.95 8.78 -4.12
CA VAL A 312 -12.62 10.18 -4.50
C VAL A 312 -13.84 11.10 -4.45
N LYS A 313 -15.07 10.56 -4.67
CA LYS A 313 -16.31 11.34 -4.44
C LYS A 313 -16.52 11.68 -2.96
N MET A 314 -16.12 10.80 -2.03
CA MET A 314 -16.13 11.13 -0.60
C MET A 314 -15.10 12.22 -0.27
N ALA A 315 -13.93 12.20 -0.91
CA ALA A 315 -12.93 13.24 -0.75
C ALA A 315 -13.42 14.58 -1.32
N ALA A 316 -14.01 14.59 -2.52
CA ALA A 316 -14.58 15.81 -3.11
C ALA A 316 -15.72 16.41 -2.27
N ALA A 317 -16.50 15.57 -1.58
CA ALA A 317 -17.60 16.02 -0.73
C ALA A 317 -17.13 16.82 0.50
N THR A 318 -15.85 16.80 0.87
CA THR A 318 -15.31 17.66 1.94
C THR A 318 -15.14 19.11 1.50
N GLY A 319 -15.16 19.38 0.18
CA GLY A 319 -14.92 20.69 -0.40
C GLY A 319 -13.43 21.05 -0.54
N ALA A 320 -12.51 20.20 -0.08
CA ALA A 320 -11.08 20.44 -0.21
C ALA A 320 -10.59 20.15 -1.64
N GLY A 321 -9.77 21.05 -2.20
CA GLY A 321 -9.20 20.89 -3.54
C GLY A 321 -7.99 19.94 -3.62
N LEU A 322 -7.46 19.53 -2.47
CA LEU A 322 -6.25 18.72 -2.33
C LEU A 322 -6.56 17.47 -1.50
N LEU A 323 -6.33 16.28 -2.10
CA LEU A 323 -6.47 14.99 -1.43
C LEU A 323 -5.08 14.44 -1.10
N LEU A 324 -4.73 14.43 0.18
CA LEU A 324 -3.47 13.89 0.66
C LEU A 324 -3.56 12.39 0.92
N ALA A 325 -2.51 11.69 0.53
CA ALA A 325 -2.29 10.26 0.78
C ALA A 325 -0.83 10.03 1.21
N ASN A 326 -0.53 8.80 1.60
CA ASN A 326 0.81 8.39 2.05
C ASN A 326 1.18 7.00 1.52
N CYS A 327 0.59 6.63 0.40
CA CYS A 327 0.65 5.28 -0.12
C CYS A 327 0.63 5.32 -1.65
N PRO A 328 1.67 4.77 -2.32
CA PRO A 328 1.75 4.75 -3.77
C PRO A 328 0.55 4.13 -4.45
N PHE A 329 0.05 3.04 -3.90
CA PHE A 329 -1.15 2.36 -4.40
C PHE A 329 -2.38 3.25 -4.28
N CYS A 330 -2.57 3.94 -3.15
CA CYS A 330 -3.69 4.85 -2.99
C CYS A 330 -3.61 6.01 -3.98
N LEU A 331 -2.41 6.57 -4.16
CA LEU A 331 -2.16 7.69 -5.06
C LEU A 331 -2.48 7.33 -6.51
N THR A 332 -1.98 6.19 -7.00
CA THR A 332 -2.32 5.66 -8.34
C THR A 332 -3.84 5.48 -8.50
N MET A 333 -4.51 4.87 -7.50
CA MET A 333 -5.96 4.70 -7.56
C MET A 333 -6.74 6.00 -7.49
N PHE A 334 -6.22 7.04 -6.83
CA PHE A 334 -6.86 8.34 -6.76
C PHE A 334 -6.70 9.12 -8.06
N GLU A 335 -5.55 9.06 -8.73
CA GLU A 335 -5.41 9.67 -10.05
C GLU A 335 -6.40 9.09 -11.06
N ASP A 336 -6.48 7.76 -11.11
CA ASP A 336 -7.45 7.07 -11.96
C ASP A 336 -8.90 7.31 -11.50
N GLY A 337 -9.15 7.36 -10.19
CA GLY A 337 -10.48 7.61 -9.64
C GLY A 337 -10.99 9.03 -9.95
N VAL A 338 -10.12 10.04 -9.82
CA VAL A 338 -10.42 11.45 -10.11
C VAL A 338 -10.73 11.65 -11.59
N LYS A 339 -9.95 11.00 -12.49
CA LYS A 339 -10.24 10.91 -13.93
C LYS A 339 -11.58 10.24 -14.20
N GLY A 340 -11.79 9.05 -13.65
CA GLY A 340 -13.03 8.29 -13.84
C GLY A 340 -14.28 8.97 -13.28
N ALA A 341 -14.13 9.90 -12.33
CA ALA A 341 -15.20 10.73 -11.80
C ALA A 341 -15.37 12.08 -12.52
N ASN A 342 -14.48 12.44 -13.45
CA ASN A 342 -14.42 13.74 -14.13
C ASN A 342 -14.31 14.93 -13.15
N ILE A 343 -13.48 14.81 -12.11
CA ILE A 343 -13.29 15.85 -11.07
C ILE A 343 -11.85 16.35 -10.98
N GLU A 344 -11.05 16.12 -12.03
CA GLU A 344 -9.62 16.45 -12.11
C GLU A 344 -9.31 17.92 -11.88
N GLU A 345 -10.21 18.83 -12.26
CA GLU A 345 -10.04 20.27 -12.04
C GLU A 345 -10.28 20.68 -10.59
N SER A 346 -11.12 19.92 -9.87
CA SER A 346 -11.56 20.26 -8.51
C SER A 346 -10.85 19.51 -7.40
N LEU A 347 -10.21 18.36 -7.68
CA LEU A 347 -9.55 17.54 -6.67
C LEU A 347 -8.22 17.01 -7.20
N LYS A 348 -7.12 17.37 -6.52
CA LYS A 348 -5.76 16.92 -6.88
C LYS A 348 -5.21 15.95 -5.84
N PRO A 349 -4.91 14.69 -6.20
CA PRO A 349 -4.23 13.75 -5.31
C PRO A 349 -2.74 14.08 -5.15
N LYS A 350 -2.25 14.03 -3.90
CA LYS A 350 -0.85 14.29 -3.59
C LYS A 350 -0.34 13.44 -2.41
N ASP A 351 0.94 13.12 -2.40
CA ASP A 351 1.56 12.48 -1.24
C ASP A 351 2.02 13.52 -0.20
N ILE A 352 1.98 13.18 1.09
CA ILE A 352 2.46 14.04 2.18
C ILE A 352 3.92 14.45 1.97
N ALA A 353 4.78 13.54 1.48
CA ALA A 353 6.19 13.86 1.23
C ALA A 353 6.37 14.96 0.18
N GLU A 354 5.49 15.05 -0.82
CA GLU A 354 5.56 16.12 -1.82
C GLU A 354 5.17 17.48 -1.23
N VAL A 355 4.16 17.51 -0.35
CA VAL A 355 3.75 18.74 0.35
C VAL A 355 4.86 19.24 1.26
N LEU A 356 5.49 18.36 2.02
CA LEU A 356 6.62 18.72 2.88
C LEU A 356 7.80 19.22 2.05
N ALA A 357 8.10 18.60 0.90
CA ALA A 357 9.19 19.01 0.04
C ALA A 357 8.99 20.42 -0.55
N GLU A 358 7.76 20.78 -0.91
CA GLU A 358 7.41 22.13 -1.38
C GLU A 358 7.48 23.20 -0.30
N ARG A 359 7.42 22.78 0.97
CA ARG A 359 7.43 23.63 2.15
C ARG A 359 8.78 23.64 2.85
N LEU A 360 9.82 23.05 2.25
CA LEU A 360 11.17 23.10 2.80
C LEU A 360 11.64 24.54 2.96
N GLN A 361 12.08 24.89 4.16
CA GLN A 361 12.81 26.14 4.40
C GLN A 361 14.27 25.93 3.95
N VAL A 362 14.72 26.73 2.98
CA VAL A 362 16.08 26.67 2.42
C VAL A 362 17.04 27.52 3.26
#